data_AF-A0A7K3D6Q9-F1
#
_entry.id   AF-A0A7K3D6Q9-F1
#
_cell.length_a   1.000
_cell.length_b   1.000
_cell.length_c   1.000
_cell.angle_alpha   90.00
_cell.angle_beta   90.00
_cell.angle_gamma   90.00
#
_symmetry.space_group_name_H-M   'P 1'
#
loop_
_entity.id
_entity.type
_entity.pdbx_description
1 polymer ?
#
loop_
_entity_poly.entity_id
_entity_poly.type
_entity_poly.pdbx_seq_one_letter_code
_entity_poly.pdbx_strand_id
1 'polypeptide(L)'
;RGVDVVLNSLTGEFIDASLRLLGEGGGRFLEMGKTDVRAAGEVGTEHPGVTYTVYDLVGDAGPERIGRMLDQLGALFASDRLKALPVRSWPLGKAQEAFRFMSQAKHTGKLVLEVPPALDPEGTVLITGGTGALGRVVAEHLVREWG
;
A
#
# COMPACT_ATOMS: atom_id res chain seq x y z
N ARG A 1 -5.80 -5.12 32.03
CA ARG A 1 -5.80 -6.12 30.92
C ARG A 1 -5.44 -5.36 29.65
N GLY A 2 -4.21 -5.54 29.14
CA GLY A 2 -3.72 -4.89 27.92
C GLY A 2 -3.97 -5.74 26.68
N VAL A 3 -3.36 -5.37 25.55
CA VAL A 3 -3.36 -6.14 24.30
C VAL A 3 -2.18 -7.11 24.25
N ASP A 4 -2.33 -8.22 23.50
CA ASP A 4 -1.26 -9.22 23.35
C ASP A 4 -0.24 -8.85 22.26
N VAL A 5 -0.69 -8.06 21.27
CA VAL A 5 0.11 -7.64 20.12
C VAL A 5 -0.17 -6.18 19.82
N VAL A 6 0.91 -5.41 19.63
CA VAL A 6 0.87 -4.05 19.10
C VAL A 6 1.56 -4.06 17.74
N LEU A 7 0.87 -3.55 16.71
CA LEU A 7 1.46 -3.22 15.42
C LEU A 7 1.61 -1.70 15.35
N ASN A 8 2.83 -1.22 15.55
CA ASN A 8 3.12 0.22 15.65
C ASN A 8 3.60 0.80 14.31
N SER A 9 3.18 2.04 14.06
CA SER A 9 3.70 2.89 12.98
C SER A 9 3.87 4.35 13.43
N LEU A 10 3.87 4.60 14.75
CA LEU A 10 4.03 5.91 15.36
C LEU A 10 5.48 6.09 15.87
N THR A 11 5.92 7.33 16.05
CA THR A 11 7.31 7.65 16.45
C THR A 11 7.36 8.42 17.77
N GLY A 12 8.57 8.62 18.32
CA GLY A 12 8.80 9.40 19.53
C GLY A 12 8.07 8.84 20.76
N GLU A 13 7.48 9.72 21.57
CA GLU A 13 6.77 9.36 22.82
C GLU A 13 5.60 8.38 22.62
N PHE A 14 5.07 8.30 21.39
CA PHE A 14 3.99 7.37 21.07
C PHE A 14 4.44 5.91 21.04
N ILE A 15 5.74 5.65 20.86
CA ILE A 15 6.31 4.29 20.99
C ILE A 15 6.16 3.84 22.45
N ASP A 16 6.60 4.67 23.39
CA ASP A 16 6.54 4.37 24.83
C ASP A 16 5.09 4.25 25.30
N ALA A 17 4.20 5.10 24.79
CA ALA A 17 2.76 4.99 25.04
C ALA A 17 2.17 3.67 24.52
N SER A 18 2.61 3.22 23.34
CA SER A 18 2.15 1.97 22.73
C SER A 18 2.68 0.74 23.47
N LEU A 19 3.91 0.77 23.98
CA LEU A 19 4.48 -0.30 24.81
C LEU A 19 3.68 -0.53 26.09
N ARG A 20 3.18 0.56 26.71
CA ARG A 20 2.31 0.48 27.91
C ARG A 20 0.93 -0.13 27.64
N LEU A 21 0.53 -0.30 26.38
CA LEU A 21 -0.72 -0.98 26.03
C LEU A 21 -0.61 -2.51 26.13
N LEU A 22 0.61 -3.06 26.13
CA LEU A 22 0.82 -4.49 26.28
C LEU A 22 0.41 -4.96 27.69
N GLY A 23 -0.05 -6.21 27.79
CA GLY A 23 -0.46 -6.80 29.05
C GLY A 23 0.69 -6.93 30.06
N GLU A 24 0.36 -7.04 31.35
CA GLU A 24 1.33 -7.21 32.45
C GLU A 24 2.18 -8.49 32.32
N GLY A 25 1.68 -9.49 31.59
CA GLY A 25 2.42 -10.72 31.26
C GLY A 25 3.34 -10.59 30.04
N GLY A 26 3.49 -9.38 29.48
CA GLY A 26 4.25 -9.13 28.26
C GLY A 26 3.40 -9.22 26.99
N GLY A 27 4.07 -9.43 25.85
CA GLY A 27 3.42 -9.51 24.54
C GLY A 27 4.37 -9.27 23.39
N ARG A 28 3.82 -9.05 22.19
CA ARG A 28 4.60 -8.82 20.97
C ARG A 28 4.42 -7.39 20.49
N PHE A 29 5.53 -6.67 20.32
CA PHE A 29 5.55 -5.35 19.74
C PHE A 29 6.20 -5.43 18.35
N LEU A 30 5.41 -5.17 17.31
CA LEU A 30 5.85 -5.17 15.91
C LEU A 30 5.99 -3.72 15.44
N GLU A 31 7.22 -3.28 15.22
CA GLU A 31 7.54 -1.94 14.74
C GLU A 31 7.62 -1.92 13.21
N MET A 32 6.73 -1.16 12.56
CA MET A 32 6.77 -0.92 11.12
C MET A 32 7.53 0.36 10.76
N GLY A 33 7.73 1.26 11.73
CA GLY A 33 8.49 2.48 11.58
C GLY A 33 9.96 2.21 11.28
N LYS A 34 10.53 3.00 10.37
CA LYS A 34 11.98 2.96 10.05
C LYS A 34 12.77 4.04 10.78
N THR A 35 12.10 4.88 11.57
CA THR A 35 12.64 6.02 12.30
C THR A 35 12.43 5.76 13.79
N ASP A 36 13.35 6.20 14.65
CA ASP A 36 13.28 5.98 16.11
C ASP A 36 13.22 4.50 16.54
N VAL A 37 13.78 3.59 15.74
CA VAL A 37 13.85 2.16 16.07
C VAL A 37 14.65 1.93 17.36
N ARG A 38 14.06 1.21 18.32
CA ARG A 38 14.70 0.81 19.59
C ARG A 38 15.47 -0.50 19.45
N ALA A 39 16.46 -0.71 20.33
CA ALA A 39 17.12 -1.99 20.45
C ALA A 39 16.22 -2.99 21.20
N ALA A 40 15.99 -4.16 20.61
CA ALA A 40 15.10 -5.17 21.21
C ALA A 40 15.53 -5.61 22.62
N GLY A 41 16.85 -5.65 22.88
CA GLY A 41 17.39 -5.97 24.20
C GLY A 41 17.02 -4.94 25.26
N GLU A 42 17.12 -3.64 24.93
CA GLU A 42 16.76 -2.54 25.83
C GLU A 42 15.26 -2.57 26.16
N VAL A 43 14.41 -2.73 25.12
CA VAL A 43 12.96 -2.86 25.32
C VAL A 43 12.62 -4.06 26.19
N GLY A 44 13.28 -5.21 25.99
CA GLY A 44 13.07 -6.39 26.81
C GLY A 44 13.51 -6.23 28.26
N THR A 45 14.51 -5.39 28.54
CA THR A 45 14.94 -5.06 29.91
C THR A 45 13.99 -4.09 30.60
N GLU A 46 13.50 -3.08 29.90
CA GLU A 46 12.57 -2.07 30.44
C GLU A 46 11.14 -2.60 30.56
N HIS A 47 10.76 -3.50 29.65
CA HIS A 47 9.44 -4.14 29.60
C HIS A 47 9.60 -5.67 29.62
N PRO A 48 9.81 -6.27 30.82
CA PRO A 48 9.93 -7.71 30.96
C PRO A 48 8.75 -8.45 30.34
N GLY A 49 9.04 -9.49 29.54
CA GLY A 49 8.04 -10.29 28.83
C GLY A 49 7.62 -9.72 27.46
N VAL A 50 8.08 -8.53 27.07
CA VAL A 50 7.84 -7.98 25.73
C VAL A 50 8.87 -8.47 24.74
N THR A 51 8.41 -9.03 23.62
CA THR A 51 9.22 -9.29 22.43
C THR A 51 9.05 -8.14 21.46
N TYR A 52 10.11 -7.37 21.26
CA TYR A 52 10.15 -6.27 20.30
C TYR A 52 10.77 -6.74 18.98
N THR A 53 10.10 -6.51 17.87
CA THR A 53 10.56 -6.90 16.53
C THR A 53 10.34 -5.75 15.56
N VAL A 54 11.43 -5.31 14.92
CA VAL A 54 11.36 -4.41 13.77
C VAL A 54 11.05 -5.27 12.56
N TYR A 55 9.97 -4.94 11.85
CA TYR A 55 9.46 -5.78 10.78
C TYR A 55 9.46 -5.04 9.44
N ASP A 56 10.16 -5.59 8.45
CA ASP A 56 10.08 -5.19 7.04
C ASP A 56 9.54 -6.36 6.21
N LEU A 57 8.30 -6.23 5.73
CA LEU A 57 7.62 -7.29 4.96
C LEU A 57 8.47 -7.78 3.76
N VAL A 58 9.13 -6.89 3.04
CA VAL A 58 9.88 -7.25 1.83
C VAL A 58 11.22 -7.88 2.20
N GLY A 59 11.89 -7.35 3.23
CA GLY A 59 13.16 -7.87 3.72
C GLY A 59 13.03 -9.23 4.40
N ASP A 60 11.98 -9.44 5.21
CA ASP A 60 11.91 -10.56 6.15
C ASP A 60 11.15 -11.77 5.61
N ALA A 61 10.15 -11.56 4.73
CA ALA A 61 9.28 -12.66 4.30
C ALA A 61 9.87 -13.48 3.14
N GLY A 62 10.56 -12.83 2.20
CA GLY A 62 11.01 -13.45 0.95
C GLY A 62 9.86 -13.80 -0.02
N PRO A 63 10.17 -14.05 -1.30
CA PRO A 63 9.16 -14.17 -2.36
C PRO A 63 8.20 -15.36 -2.17
N GLU A 64 8.69 -16.50 -1.69
CA GLU A 64 7.86 -17.69 -1.50
C GLU A 64 6.80 -17.48 -0.42
N ARG A 65 7.16 -16.77 0.67
CA ARG A 65 6.19 -16.47 1.74
C ARG A 65 5.19 -15.42 1.28
N ILE A 66 5.66 -14.40 0.55
CA ILE A 66 4.79 -13.36 -0.03
C ILE A 66 3.77 -14.00 -0.97
N GLY A 67 4.17 -14.94 -1.83
CA GLY A 67 3.25 -15.69 -2.69
C GLY A 67 2.15 -16.39 -1.89
N ARG A 68 2.50 -17.13 -0.83
CA ARG A 68 1.51 -17.77 0.05
C ARG A 68 0.58 -16.79 0.74
N MET A 69 1.10 -15.62 1.14
CA MET A 69 0.27 -14.56 1.73
C MET A 69 -0.71 -13.98 0.70
N LEU A 70 -0.28 -13.77 -0.55
CA LEU A 70 -1.14 -13.31 -1.63
C LEU A 70 -2.24 -14.31 -1.96
N ASP A 71 -1.94 -15.62 -1.98
CA ASP A 71 -2.95 -16.68 -2.16
C ASP A 71 -4.01 -16.64 -1.04
N GLN A 72 -3.57 -16.50 0.21
CA GLN A 72 -4.47 -16.38 1.36
C GLN A 72 -5.33 -15.12 1.28
N LEU A 73 -4.74 -13.97 0.92
CA LEU A 73 -5.47 -12.73 0.71
C LEU A 73 -6.50 -12.87 -0.41
N GLY A 74 -6.13 -13.51 -1.53
CA GLY A 74 -7.03 -13.79 -2.64
C GLY A 74 -8.27 -14.58 -2.21
N ALA A 75 -8.09 -15.64 -1.43
CA ALA A 75 -9.20 -16.42 -0.88
C ALA A 75 -10.09 -15.60 0.08
N LEU A 76 -9.51 -14.70 0.86
CA LEU A 76 -10.25 -13.82 1.78
C LEU A 76 -11.06 -12.74 1.05
N PHE A 77 -10.54 -12.20 -0.06
CA PHE A 77 -11.28 -11.29 -0.93
C PHE A 77 -12.40 -12.02 -1.68
N ALA A 78 -12.12 -13.20 -2.25
CA ALA A 78 -13.11 -13.99 -2.97
C ALA A 78 -14.29 -14.47 -2.08
N SER A 79 -14.06 -14.54 -0.77
CA SER A 79 -15.09 -14.89 0.22
C SER A 79 -15.71 -13.67 0.93
N ASP A 80 -15.47 -12.44 0.45
CA ASP A 80 -15.95 -11.17 1.01
C ASP A 80 -15.56 -10.92 2.48
N ARG A 81 -14.62 -11.69 3.03
CA ARG A 81 -14.07 -11.50 4.39
C ARG A 81 -13.16 -10.29 4.46
N LEU A 82 -12.57 -9.92 3.34
CA LEU A 82 -11.85 -8.66 3.15
C LEU A 82 -12.52 -7.83 2.07
N LYS A 83 -12.56 -6.52 2.28
CA LYS A 83 -12.99 -5.54 1.29
C LYS A 83 -11.82 -4.61 0.97
N ALA A 84 -11.74 -4.20 -0.29
CA ALA A 84 -10.74 -3.22 -0.71
C ALA A 84 -10.91 -1.92 0.08
N LEU A 85 -9.80 -1.27 0.42
CA LEU A 85 -9.82 0.06 1.02
C LEU A 85 -10.40 1.08 0.02
N PRO A 86 -11.01 2.18 0.48
CA PRO A 86 -11.37 3.29 -0.39
C PRO A 86 -10.16 3.74 -1.22
N VAL A 87 -10.33 3.83 -2.53
CA VAL A 87 -9.28 4.25 -3.46
C VAL A 87 -9.53 5.69 -3.87
N ARG A 88 -8.47 6.49 -3.88
CA ARG A 88 -8.44 7.78 -4.57
C ARG A 88 -7.36 7.76 -5.63
N SER A 89 -7.78 7.88 -6.88
CA SER A 89 -6.89 7.85 -8.03
C SER A 89 -6.47 9.24 -8.50
N TRP A 90 -5.25 9.33 -9.03
CA TRP A 90 -4.79 10.46 -9.82
C TRP A 90 -4.17 9.96 -11.13
N PRO A 91 -4.34 10.68 -12.25
CA PRO A 91 -3.55 10.43 -13.44
C PRO A 91 -2.05 10.52 -13.10
N LEU A 92 -1.22 9.68 -13.73
CA LEU A 92 0.23 9.66 -13.51
C LEU A 92 0.87 11.06 -13.67
N GLY A 93 0.40 11.87 -14.62
CA GLY A 93 0.85 13.24 -14.83
C GLY A 93 0.62 14.19 -13.64
N LYS A 94 -0.19 13.80 -12.66
CA LYS A 94 -0.47 14.53 -11.42
C LYS A 94 0.20 13.91 -10.19
N ALA A 95 1.23 13.06 -10.37
CA ALA A 95 1.90 12.40 -9.26
C ALA A 95 2.38 13.36 -8.16
N GLN A 96 2.93 14.53 -8.52
CA GLN A 96 3.38 15.54 -7.55
C GLN A 96 2.23 16.03 -6.63
N GLU A 97 1.04 16.23 -7.19
CA GLU A 97 -0.14 16.60 -6.39
C GLU A 97 -0.55 15.47 -5.45
N ALA A 98 -0.52 14.23 -5.92
CA ALA A 98 -0.84 13.05 -5.11
C ALA A 98 0.14 12.89 -3.94
N PHE A 99 1.45 13.05 -4.17
CA PHE A 99 2.47 12.99 -3.12
C PHE A 99 2.31 14.13 -2.09
N ARG A 100 2.02 15.35 -2.55
CA ARG A 100 1.73 16.48 -1.65
C ARG A 100 0.47 16.26 -0.83
N PHE A 101 -0.56 15.64 -1.40
CA PHE A 101 -1.78 15.29 -0.68
C PHE A 101 -1.52 14.20 0.37
N MET A 102 -0.70 13.21 0.02
CA MET A 102 -0.26 12.13 0.93
C MET A 102 0.51 12.67 2.13
N SER A 103 1.50 13.55 1.91
CA SER A 103 2.38 14.07 2.97
C SER A 103 1.66 14.94 4.01
N GLN A 104 0.50 15.48 3.64
CA GLN A 104 -0.38 16.22 4.54
C GLN A 104 -1.28 15.31 5.39
N ALA A 105 -1.18 13.98 5.24
CA ALA A 105 -2.00 12.98 5.93
C ALA A 105 -3.52 13.20 5.78
N LYS A 106 -3.96 13.83 4.68
CA LYS A 106 -5.38 14.17 4.41
C LYS A 106 -6.21 13.02 3.83
N HIS A 107 -5.67 11.81 3.79
CA HIS A 107 -6.27 10.68 3.09
C HIS A 107 -6.68 9.56 4.03
N THR A 108 -7.70 8.83 3.60
CA THR A 108 -8.09 7.53 4.15
C THR A 108 -8.04 6.52 3.02
N GLY A 109 -7.70 5.27 3.35
CA GLY A 109 -7.55 4.20 2.35
C GLY A 109 -6.26 4.33 1.53
N LYS A 110 -6.36 4.14 0.21
CA LYS A 110 -5.20 4.00 -0.68
C LYS A 110 -5.20 5.06 -1.78
N LEU A 111 -4.06 5.71 -1.98
CA LEU A 111 -3.80 6.56 -3.14
C LEU A 111 -3.22 5.71 -4.28
N VAL A 112 -3.75 5.89 -5.49
CA VAL A 112 -3.35 5.14 -6.69
C VAL A 112 -2.99 6.12 -7.80
N LEU A 113 -1.93 5.83 -8.56
CA LEU A 113 -1.59 6.53 -9.78
C LEU A 113 -2.08 5.72 -10.98
N GLU A 114 -2.93 6.33 -11.79
CA GLU A 114 -3.46 5.78 -13.03
C GLU A 114 -2.46 6.03 -14.15
N VAL A 115 -1.82 4.95 -14.59
CA VAL A 115 -0.94 4.98 -15.75
C VAL A 115 -1.82 4.90 -17.00
N PRO A 116 -1.70 5.86 -17.95
CA PRO A 116 -2.44 5.78 -19.20
C PRO A 116 -2.15 4.44 -19.89
N PRO A 117 -3.18 3.70 -20.34
CA PRO A 117 -2.95 2.47 -21.06
C PRO A 117 -2.17 2.77 -22.34
N ALA A 118 -1.17 1.94 -22.64
CA ALA A 118 -0.59 1.94 -23.98
C ALA A 118 -1.65 1.43 -24.96
N LEU A 119 -1.68 1.98 -26.17
CA LEU A 119 -2.45 1.37 -27.25
C LEU A 119 -1.80 0.03 -27.59
N ASP A 120 -2.60 -1.03 -27.59
CA ASP A 120 -2.19 -2.33 -28.10
C ASP A 120 -2.11 -2.25 -29.63
N PRO A 121 -0.92 -2.39 -30.25
CA PRO A 121 -0.78 -2.33 -31.71
C PRO A 121 -1.57 -3.42 -32.45
N GLU A 122 -1.79 -4.57 -31.79
CA GLU A 122 -2.60 -5.67 -32.35
C GLU A 122 -4.08 -5.55 -31.96
N GLY A 123 -4.43 -4.53 -31.18
CA GLY A 123 -5.76 -4.27 -30.68
C GLY A 123 -6.67 -3.58 -31.70
N THR A 124 -7.98 -3.60 -31.44
CA THR A 124 -8.97 -2.87 -32.26
C THR A 124 -9.36 -1.57 -31.58
N VAL A 125 -9.34 -0.45 -32.34
CA VAL A 125 -9.80 0.86 -31.89
C VAL A 125 -11.19 1.17 -32.46
N LEU A 126 -12.15 1.51 -31.60
CA LEU A 126 -13.48 1.99 -31.98
C LEU A 126 -13.52 3.52 -32.03
N ILE A 127 -13.81 4.10 -33.20
CA ILE A 127 -13.97 5.55 -33.38
C ILE A 127 -15.45 5.86 -33.64
N THR A 128 -16.16 6.34 -32.61
CA THR A 128 -17.54 6.82 -32.77
C THR A 128 -17.56 8.12 -33.56
N GLY A 129 -18.39 8.19 -34.61
CA GLY A 129 -18.39 9.35 -35.53
C GLY A 129 -17.17 9.40 -36.45
N GLY A 130 -16.52 8.26 -36.71
CA GLY A 130 -15.30 8.16 -37.52
C GLY A 130 -15.41 8.69 -38.96
N THR A 131 -16.62 8.85 -39.49
CA THR A 131 -16.87 9.44 -40.81
C THR A 131 -16.95 10.98 -40.80
N GLY A 132 -16.96 11.60 -39.62
CA GLY A 132 -16.92 13.06 -39.46
C GLY A 132 -15.52 13.63 -39.72
N ALA A 133 -15.42 14.96 -39.87
CA ALA A 133 -14.17 15.63 -40.23
C ALA A 133 -12.99 15.29 -39.29
N LEU A 134 -13.21 15.34 -37.96
CA LEU A 134 -12.20 14.98 -36.97
C LEU A 134 -12.01 13.46 -36.87
N GLY A 135 -13.09 12.69 -36.95
CA GLY A 135 -13.04 11.23 -36.85
C GLY A 135 -12.13 10.61 -37.91
N ARG A 136 -12.16 11.13 -39.15
CA ARG A 136 -11.30 10.67 -40.24
C ARG A 136 -9.83 11.01 -40.00
N VAL A 137 -9.53 12.23 -39.55
CA VAL A 137 -8.14 12.65 -39.25
C VAL A 137 -7.57 11.82 -38.11
N VAL A 138 -8.36 11.54 -37.07
CA VAL A 138 -7.96 10.66 -35.97
C VAL A 138 -7.73 9.23 -36.45
N ALA A 139 -8.61 8.68 -37.31
CA ALA A 139 -8.44 7.35 -37.89
C ALA A 139 -7.13 7.24 -38.70
N GLU A 140 -6.84 8.23 -39.56
CA GLU A 140 -5.60 8.27 -40.34
C GLU A 140 -4.35 8.37 -39.46
N HIS A 141 -4.41 9.20 -38.41
CA HIS A 141 -3.32 9.35 -37.45
C HIS A 141 -3.06 8.06 -36.66
N LEU A 142 -4.12 7.38 -36.22
CA LEU A 142 -4.04 6.09 -35.52
C LEU A 142 -3.34 5.03 -36.36
N VAL A 143 -3.70 4.91 -37.65
CA VAL A 143 -3.05 3.97 -38.57
C VAL A 143 -1.58 4.33 -38.83
N ARG A 144 -1.24 5.61 -38.95
CA ARG A 144 0.12 6.03 -39.33
C ARG A 144 1.14 5.94 -38.20
N GLU A 145 0.76 6.33 -36.99
CA GLU A 145 1.70 6.43 -35.87
C GLU A 145 1.66 5.22 -34.92
N TRP A 146 0.59 4.40 -34.99
CA TRP A 146 0.39 3.26 -34.09
C TRP A 146 -0.06 1.96 -34.78
N GLY A 147 -0.11 1.93 -36.12
CA GLY A 147 -0.46 0.74 -36.92
C GLY A 147 0.60 0.33 -37.92
#